data_AF-A0AAW0BR55-F1
#
_entry.id   AF-A0AAW0BR55-F1
#
_cell.length_a   1.000
_cell.length_b   1.000
_cell.length_c   1.000
_cell.angle_alpha   90.00
_cell.angle_beta   90.00
_cell.angle_gamma   90.00
#
_symmetry.space_group_name_H-M   'P 1'
#
loop_
_entity.id
_entity.type
_entity.pdbx_description
1 polymer ?
#
loop_
_entity_poly.entity_id
_entity_poly.type
_entity_poly.pdbx_seq_one_letter_code
_entity_poly.pdbx_strand_id
1 'polypeptide(L)'
;MSFSNFFFVSVFLAVLCTTNVTAAPSPSWSKHATHRRRVVARGQQVEYYQPRSQFKAYGSGTPLAQPQSFTEPSGLTSNTLTWVQNQLSLDNSSVAWQSGWSMDGTSCGYVKQVHDGVPFVNAVGNVMFKGNNVVSFGNSFIDTGKAQIASSKPSIQSSDAIAEAESVLNGTHSGKEPTLQYLAQPDGSAALVHAVQVQNEDAGTFYEAYVDAHSGDVLSVSDFVADATFEALPIQKATLDDGLESIVNPENLEASPNGWNFNGTANTTDTTGNNVFVFSGDSEVTQGAVSGGALTFNFKYDPSKDPTDPNNINAARTNAFVLANTFHDFTYLYGFTEKAFNFQLDNFDNGGVAGDPVLMSVQDPSGLNNANFLTLPDGQPGQCRMFIFDLRNPRQDGAMENGIPIHELTHGLTNRMTGGGTGTCLQTLESSGLGEGWSDAVADWTQQTSAQTEDFVIGQFVSGRPQGIRTQPYSVDPAVNTLKYSDIGRLNEPHAIGEVWANVLHNVYASLVDEKGFSATAMTDPTGTEGNVVFMHLLVDALAIQPCNPTTLDARDAIVQADVNRFNGENECTLRKAFASKGLGLNATPDFQDDDTVPPNC
;
A
#
# COMPACT_ATOMS: atom_id res chain seq x y z
N MET A 1 78.08 5.80 11.24
CA MET A 1 77.39 5.09 10.15
C MET A 1 76.56 3.98 10.76
N SER A 2 75.24 4.13 10.77
CA SER A 2 74.25 3.07 10.50
C SER A 2 72.88 3.69 10.75
N PHE A 3 72.15 3.92 9.66
CA PHE A 3 70.82 4.51 9.66
C PHE A 3 69.76 3.52 10.18
N SER A 4 68.67 4.11 10.67
CA SER A 4 67.49 3.49 11.27
C SER A 4 66.82 2.42 10.40
N ASN A 5 66.60 1.23 10.97
CA ASN A 5 65.90 0.10 10.34
C ASN A 5 64.41 -0.04 10.75
N PHE A 6 63.81 1.01 11.33
CA PHE A 6 62.40 0.99 11.76
C PHE A 6 61.46 1.92 11.00
N PHE A 7 61.94 2.65 9.98
CA PHE A 7 61.10 3.55 9.17
C PHE A 7 60.69 2.96 7.81
N PHE A 8 61.30 1.86 7.38
CA PHE A 8 61.03 1.25 6.06
C PHE A 8 60.09 0.03 6.09
N VAL A 9 59.71 -0.48 7.25
CA VAL A 9 58.75 -1.61 7.35
C VAL A 9 57.29 -1.12 7.45
N SER A 10 57.06 0.11 7.92
CA SER A 10 55.69 0.66 8.05
C SER A 10 55.15 1.35 6.79
N VAL A 11 56.00 1.67 5.81
CA VAL A 11 55.55 2.26 4.54
C VAL A 11 55.25 1.20 3.46
N PHE A 12 55.83 0.00 3.57
CA PHE A 12 55.52 -1.11 2.65
C PHE A 12 54.29 -1.95 3.06
N LEU A 13 53.87 -1.89 4.34
CA LEU A 13 52.66 -2.58 4.80
C LEU A 13 51.39 -1.73 4.69
N ALA A 14 51.52 -0.41 4.47
CA ALA A 14 50.38 0.50 4.26
C ALA A 14 49.99 0.67 2.77
N VAL A 15 50.79 0.15 1.83
CA VAL A 15 50.51 0.19 0.38
C VAL A 15 49.98 -1.15 -0.15
N LEU A 16 49.91 -2.20 0.68
CA LEU A 16 49.36 -3.51 0.31
C LEU A 16 47.93 -3.78 0.83
N CYS A 17 47.29 -2.79 1.48
CA CYS A 17 45.88 -2.83 1.88
C CYS A 17 45.04 -1.71 1.25
N THR A 18 45.41 -1.21 0.06
CA THR A 18 44.48 -0.48 -0.78
C THR A 18 43.79 -1.47 -1.70
N THR A 19 42.56 -1.81 -1.31
CA THR A 19 41.48 -2.33 -2.13
C THR A 19 41.57 -1.83 -3.58
N ASN A 20 41.97 -2.69 -4.51
CA ASN A 20 41.55 -2.52 -5.90
C ASN A 20 40.15 -3.13 -6.02
N VAL A 21 39.16 -2.44 -5.42
CA VAL A 21 37.82 -2.45 -5.98
C VAL A 21 37.90 -1.45 -7.11
N THR A 22 38.19 -1.92 -8.32
CA THR A 22 37.87 -1.16 -9.53
C THR A 22 36.36 -1.20 -9.70
N ALA A 23 35.63 -0.49 -8.85
CA ALA A 23 34.29 -0.05 -9.20
C ALA A 23 34.51 1.02 -10.26
N ALA A 24 34.44 0.63 -11.53
CA ALA A 24 34.14 1.60 -12.56
C ALA A 24 32.87 2.32 -12.11
N PRO A 25 32.87 3.65 -11.90
CA PRO A 25 31.64 4.35 -11.55
C PRO A 25 30.70 4.22 -12.74
N SER A 26 29.72 3.33 -12.63
CA SER A 26 28.60 3.29 -13.56
C SER A 26 27.92 4.66 -13.51
N PRO A 27 27.63 5.28 -14.67
CA PRO A 27 27.02 6.59 -14.72
C PRO A 27 25.73 6.64 -13.88
N SER A 28 25.45 7.75 -13.20
CA SER A 28 24.28 7.89 -12.30
C SER A 28 22.93 7.58 -12.97
N TRP A 29 22.85 7.68 -14.30
CA TRP A 29 21.65 7.40 -15.09
C TRP A 29 21.39 5.91 -15.36
N SER A 30 22.35 4.99 -15.14
CA SER A 30 22.12 3.56 -15.37
C SER A 30 21.49 2.85 -14.17
N LYS A 31 21.55 3.43 -12.96
CA LYS A 31 21.14 2.76 -11.71
C LYS A 31 19.64 2.49 -11.56
N HIS A 32 18.77 3.24 -12.25
CA HIS A 32 17.32 3.15 -12.00
C HIS A 32 16.53 2.40 -13.09
N ALA A 33 17.09 2.22 -14.29
CA ALA A 33 16.38 1.61 -15.41
C ALA A 33 16.76 0.14 -15.68
N THR A 34 17.95 -0.30 -15.27
CA THR A 34 18.47 -1.65 -15.56
C THR A 34 18.65 -2.52 -14.31
N HIS A 35 18.36 -1.97 -13.13
CA HIS A 35 18.58 -2.63 -11.84
C HIS A 35 17.36 -2.49 -10.94
N ARG A 36 17.05 -3.53 -10.17
CA ARG A 36 16.08 -3.48 -9.04
C ARG A 36 16.63 -4.32 -7.89
N ARG A 37 16.83 -3.71 -6.72
CA ARG A 37 17.22 -4.43 -5.49
C ARG A 37 16.00 -4.81 -4.68
N ARG A 38 15.96 -6.03 -4.15
CA ARG A 38 14.99 -6.45 -3.15
C ARG A 38 15.67 -7.17 -1.99
N VAL A 39 15.09 -7.02 -0.80
CA VAL A 39 15.40 -7.86 0.36
C VAL A 39 14.50 -9.07 0.26
N VAL A 40 15.09 -10.27 0.13
CA VAL A 40 14.33 -11.53 -0.07
C VAL A 40 14.23 -12.36 1.21
N ALA A 41 15.08 -12.08 2.20
CA ALA A 41 15.04 -12.64 3.56
C ALA A 41 15.82 -11.73 4.53
N ARG A 42 15.80 -12.03 5.85
CA ARG A 42 16.51 -11.25 6.90
C ARG A 42 17.98 -11.02 6.54
N GLY A 43 18.28 -9.84 5.98
CA GLY A 43 19.63 -9.37 5.67
C GLY A 43 20.19 -9.73 4.29
N GLN A 44 19.45 -10.46 3.44
CA GLN A 44 19.92 -10.84 2.10
C GLN A 44 19.26 -9.97 1.02
N GLN A 45 20.09 -9.18 0.32
CA GLN A 45 19.68 -8.37 -0.82
C GLN A 45 20.04 -9.10 -2.10
N VAL A 46 19.05 -9.31 -2.97
CA VAL A 46 19.27 -9.84 -4.32
C VAL A 46 18.85 -8.76 -5.33
N GLU A 47 19.63 -8.63 -6.39
CA GLU A 47 19.47 -7.58 -7.39
C GLU A 47 19.06 -8.20 -8.73
N TYR A 48 17.90 -7.81 -9.26
CA TYR A 48 17.56 -8.05 -10.65
C TYR A 48 18.36 -7.11 -11.53
N TYR A 49 19.00 -7.64 -12.57
CA TYR A 49 19.70 -6.87 -13.58
C TYR A 49 19.32 -7.29 -14.99
N GLN A 50 19.13 -6.28 -15.84
CA GLN A 50 18.94 -6.46 -17.28
C GLN A 50 19.92 -5.61 -18.07
N PRO A 51 20.64 -6.17 -19.07
CA PRO A 51 21.43 -5.39 -20.00
C PRO A 51 20.60 -4.29 -20.64
N ARG A 52 21.25 -3.16 -20.92
CA ARG A 52 20.59 -1.99 -21.50
C ARG A 52 19.88 -2.35 -22.81
N SER A 53 18.57 -2.17 -22.82
CA SER A 53 17.75 -2.38 -24.01
C SER A 53 17.95 -1.27 -25.05
N GLN A 54 17.88 -1.66 -26.32
CA GLN A 54 17.85 -0.79 -27.48
C GLN A 54 16.55 -1.05 -28.25
N PHE A 55 15.87 0.02 -28.67
CA PHE A 55 14.67 -0.08 -29.48
C PHE A 55 14.75 0.88 -30.67
N LYS A 56 14.33 0.40 -31.85
CA LYS A 56 14.25 1.20 -33.07
C LYS A 56 12.97 0.89 -33.83
N ALA A 57 12.22 1.94 -34.18
CA ALA A 57 11.05 1.87 -35.05
C ALA A 57 11.39 2.46 -36.44
N TYR A 58 10.78 1.90 -37.49
CA TYR A 58 11.15 2.20 -38.87
C TYR A 58 10.03 2.85 -39.71
N GLY A 59 8.88 3.21 -39.12
CA GLY A 59 7.81 4.02 -39.74
C GLY A 59 6.96 3.31 -40.82
N SER A 60 6.00 4.02 -41.43
CA SER A 60 4.90 3.44 -42.23
C SER A 60 4.84 3.83 -43.72
N GLY A 61 5.93 4.22 -44.41
CA GLY A 61 5.75 4.88 -45.72
C GLY A 61 6.89 5.00 -46.73
N THR A 62 7.94 4.19 -46.72
CA THR A 62 8.87 4.17 -47.87
C THR A 62 9.45 2.76 -48.03
N PRO A 63 9.67 2.22 -49.25
CA PRO A 63 10.41 0.98 -49.43
C PRO A 63 11.85 1.25 -48.99
N LEU A 64 12.21 0.79 -47.81
CA LEU A 64 13.53 1.05 -47.24
C LEU A 64 14.54 0.02 -47.74
N ALA A 65 15.76 0.49 -48.02
CA ALA A 65 16.86 -0.32 -48.55
C ALA A 65 17.13 -1.58 -47.70
N GLN A 66 17.70 -2.62 -48.36
CA GLN A 66 18.24 -3.81 -47.69
C GLN A 66 19.05 -3.39 -46.44
N PRO A 67 18.80 -3.96 -45.24
CA PRO A 67 18.10 -5.22 -44.95
C PRO A 67 16.67 -5.04 -44.37
N GLN A 68 15.93 -3.98 -44.75
CA GLN A 68 14.58 -3.72 -44.19
C GLN A 68 13.44 -4.42 -44.93
N SER A 69 13.71 -5.07 -46.07
CA SER A 69 12.74 -5.85 -46.87
C SER A 69 13.36 -7.16 -47.38
N PHE A 70 12.69 -8.29 -47.13
CA PHE A 70 13.11 -9.60 -47.64
C PHE A 70 12.53 -9.81 -49.05
N THR A 71 13.39 -9.95 -50.05
CA THR A 71 13.00 -10.17 -51.46
C THR A 71 12.47 -11.58 -51.72
N GLU A 72 12.91 -12.58 -50.94
CA GLU A 72 12.41 -13.97 -50.95
C GLU A 72 12.17 -14.42 -49.50
N PRO A 73 10.92 -14.53 -49.02
CA PRO A 73 10.65 -14.88 -47.64
C PRO A 73 10.98 -16.36 -47.36
N SER A 74 11.96 -16.59 -46.48
CA SER A 74 12.40 -17.93 -46.05
C SER A 74 11.70 -18.45 -44.79
N GLY A 75 10.58 -17.81 -44.42
CA GLY A 75 9.81 -18.03 -43.19
C GLY A 75 10.18 -17.07 -42.05
N LEU A 76 9.27 -16.86 -41.10
CA LEU A 76 9.42 -15.90 -39.99
C LEU A 76 10.69 -16.14 -39.18
N THR A 77 11.00 -17.41 -38.86
CA THR A 77 12.20 -17.81 -38.12
C THR A 77 13.48 -17.39 -38.83
N SER A 78 13.66 -17.82 -40.07
CA SER A 78 14.86 -17.55 -40.88
C SER A 78 15.05 -16.05 -41.13
N ASN A 79 13.96 -15.34 -41.44
CA ASN A 79 13.99 -13.89 -41.65
C ASN A 79 14.38 -13.15 -40.36
N THR A 80 13.82 -13.53 -39.21
CA THR A 80 14.15 -12.92 -37.91
C THR A 80 15.62 -13.12 -37.57
N LEU A 81 16.13 -14.36 -37.66
CA LEU A 81 17.53 -14.66 -37.35
C LEU A 81 18.48 -13.90 -38.26
N THR A 82 18.26 -13.96 -39.59
CA THR A 82 19.07 -13.26 -40.58
C THR A 82 19.10 -11.75 -40.32
N TRP A 83 17.95 -11.18 -39.98
CA TRP A 83 17.84 -9.75 -39.70
C TRP A 83 18.67 -9.35 -38.48
N VAL A 84 18.50 -10.08 -37.36
CA VAL A 84 19.21 -9.79 -36.11
C VAL A 84 20.71 -9.96 -36.27
N GLN A 85 21.14 -11.02 -36.95
CA GLN A 85 22.56 -11.30 -37.25
C GLN A 85 23.19 -10.16 -38.04
N ASN A 86 22.55 -9.74 -39.13
CA ASN A 86 23.06 -8.66 -39.96
C ASN A 86 23.08 -7.32 -39.21
N GLN A 87 22.02 -7.02 -38.46
CA GLN A 87 21.90 -5.72 -37.81
C GLN A 87 22.87 -5.53 -36.65
N LEU A 88 23.19 -6.62 -35.94
CA LEU A 88 24.11 -6.61 -34.81
C LEU A 88 25.50 -7.14 -35.15
N SER A 89 25.74 -7.52 -36.42
CA SER A 89 27.00 -8.14 -36.89
C SER A 89 27.39 -9.37 -36.08
N LEU A 90 26.44 -10.29 -35.88
CA LEU A 90 26.60 -11.49 -35.05
C LEU A 90 26.79 -12.75 -35.90
N ASP A 91 27.56 -13.70 -35.38
CA ASP A 91 27.71 -15.04 -35.96
C ASP A 91 26.43 -15.87 -35.82
N ASN A 92 26.26 -16.86 -36.71
CA ASN A 92 25.06 -17.71 -36.75
C ASN A 92 24.78 -18.47 -35.45
N SER A 93 25.82 -18.82 -34.69
CA SER A 93 25.70 -19.51 -33.40
C SER A 93 25.41 -18.60 -32.22
N SER A 94 25.44 -17.27 -32.42
CA SER A 94 25.32 -16.27 -31.34
C SER A 94 23.88 -15.87 -31.04
N VAL A 95 22.92 -16.36 -31.83
CA VAL A 95 21.50 -16.06 -31.66
C VAL A 95 20.66 -17.28 -32.02
N ALA A 96 19.68 -17.59 -31.18
CA ALA A 96 18.73 -18.68 -31.41
C ALA A 96 17.30 -18.17 -31.47
N TRP A 97 16.49 -18.89 -32.26
CA TRP A 97 15.07 -18.67 -32.33
C TRP A 97 14.39 -19.11 -31.04
N GLN A 98 13.53 -18.26 -30.48
CA GLN A 98 12.72 -18.60 -29.32
C GLN A 98 11.30 -18.97 -29.75
N SER A 99 10.60 -18.04 -30.38
CA SER A 99 9.20 -18.19 -30.77
C SER A 99 8.78 -17.07 -31.72
N GLY A 100 7.56 -17.14 -32.24
CA GLY A 100 6.98 -16.05 -33.01
C GLY A 100 5.53 -16.29 -33.35
N TRP A 101 4.87 -15.26 -33.86
CA TRP A 101 3.47 -15.29 -34.25
C TRP A 101 3.22 -14.46 -35.51
N SER A 102 2.10 -14.74 -36.19
CA SER A 102 1.63 -14.01 -37.36
C SER A 102 0.11 -13.83 -37.27
N MET A 103 -0.36 -12.59 -37.39
CA MET A 103 -1.79 -12.24 -37.38
C MET A 103 -2.03 -10.99 -38.25
N ASP A 104 -3.04 -11.01 -39.11
CA ASP A 104 -3.50 -9.88 -39.93
C ASP A 104 -2.39 -9.11 -40.67
N GLY A 105 -1.48 -9.86 -41.33
CA GLY A 105 -0.37 -9.29 -42.09
C GLY A 105 0.74 -8.66 -41.23
N THR A 106 0.68 -8.85 -39.91
CA THR A 106 1.73 -8.50 -38.95
C THR A 106 2.37 -9.79 -38.42
N SER A 107 3.66 -9.77 -38.13
CA SER A 107 4.35 -10.91 -37.51
C SER A 107 5.42 -10.46 -36.56
N CYS A 108 5.66 -11.20 -35.49
CA CYS A 108 6.73 -10.91 -34.55
C CYS A 108 7.58 -12.17 -34.34
N GLY A 109 8.89 -12.02 -34.46
CA GLY A 109 9.86 -13.06 -34.11
C GLY A 109 10.63 -12.69 -32.85
N TYR A 110 10.77 -13.65 -31.93
CA TYR A 110 11.53 -13.54 -30.69
C TYR A 110 12.79 -14.41 -30.76
N VAL A 111 13.89 -13.86 -30.28
CA VAL A 111 15.21 -14.52 -30.27
C VAL A 111 15.90 -14.35 -28.92
N LYS A 112 16.83 -15.26 -28.63
CA LYS A 112 17.75 -15.16 -27.49
C LYS A 112 19.19 -15.09 -27.97
N GLN A 113 20.03 -14.32 -27.30
CA GLN A 113 21.48 -14.42 -27.48
C GLN A 113 21.96 -15.77 -26.96
N VAL A 114 22.96 -16.36 -27.61
CA VAL A 114 23.51 -17.68 -27.29
C VAL A 114 25.02 -17.61 -27.24
N HIS A 115 25.63 -18.33 -26.30
CA HIS A 115 27.07 -18.59 -26.27
C HIS A 115 27.29 -20.07 -25.94
N ASP A 116 28.18 -20.74 -26.68
CA ASP A 116 28.45 -22.19 -26.52
C ASP A 116 27.18 -23.08 -26.50
N GLY A 117 26.15 -22.69 -27.25
CA GLY A 117 24.87 -23.43 -27.31
C GLY A 117 23.95 -23.20 -26.10
N VAL A 118 24.35 -22.39 -25.12
CA VAL A 118 23.53 -22.02 -23.95
C VAL A 118 22.92 -20.64 -24.16
N PRO A 119 21.58 -20.48 -24.02
CA PRO A 119 20.92 -19.20 -24.20
C PRO A 119 21.11 -18.30 -22.99
N PHE A 120 21.11 -16.99 -23.22
CA PHE A 120 21.05 -16.00 -22.16
C PHE A 120 19.61 -15.80 -21.66
N VAL A 121 19.46 -15.56 -20.36
CA VAL A 121 18.14 -15.27 -19.76
C VAL A 121 17.72 -13.82 -19.96
N ASN A 122 18.65 -12.87 -19.79
CA ASN A 122 18.39 -11.43 -19.82
C ASN A 122 18.91 -10.71 -21.09
N ALA A 123 19.44 -11.45 -22.07
CA ALA A 123 19.85 -10.93 -23.38
C ALA A 123 18.94 -11.50 -24.50
N VAL A 124 17.86 -10.78 -24.79
CA VAL A 124 16.77 -11.20 -25.69
C VAL A 124 16.51 -10.16 -26.76
N GLY A 125 15.80 -10.53 -27.84
CA GLY A 125 15.46 -9.62 -28.92
C GLY A 125 14.15 -9.98 -29.60
N ASN A 126 13.54 -8.98 -30.24
CA ASN A 126 12.27 -9.11 -30.96
C ASN A 126 12.28 -8.28 -32.25
N VAL A 127 11.80 -8.87 -33.34
CA VAL A 127 11.67 -8.19 -34.65
C VAL A 127 10.20 -8.20 -35.06
N MET A 128 9.63 -7.02 -35.30
CA MET A 128 8.27 -6.87 -35.80
C MET A 128 8.28 -6.66 -37.31
N PHE A 129 7.38 -7.36 -37.99
CA PHE A 129 7.18 -7.34 -39.43
C PHE A 129 5.76 -6.88 -39.77
N LYS A 130 5.63 -6.09 -40.84
CA LYS A 130 4.36 -5.82 -41.54
C LYS A 130 4.51 -6.25 -43.00
N GLY A 131 3.84 -7.33 -43.38
CA GLY A 131 4.18 -8.09 -44.58
C GLY A 131 5.63 -8.56 -44.52
N ASN A 132 6.43 -8.23 -45.53
CA ASN A 132 7.85 -8.59 -45.61
C ASN A 132 8.81 -7.50 -45.07
N ASN A 133 8.26 -6.43 -44.47
CA ASN A 133 9.06 -5.29 -44.01
C ASN A 133 9.24 -5.31 -42.50
N VAL A 134 10.47 -5.08 -42.03
CA VAL A 134 10.73 -4.88 -40.60
C VAL A 134 10.29 -3.48 -40.18
N VAL A 135 9.36 -3.41 -39.23
CA VAL A 135 8.79 -2.15 -38.74
C VAL A 135 9.32 -1.73 -37.36
N SER A 136 9.81 -2.69 -36.57
CA SER A 136 10.55 -2.38 -35.34
C SER A 136 11.51 -3.51 -34.94
N PHE A 137 12.51 -3.15 -34.14
CA PHE A 137 13.41 -4.07 -33.49
C PHE A 137 13.75 -3.61 -32.08
N GLY A 138 13.64 -4.53 -31.13
CA GLY A 138 14.15 -4.38 -29.77
C GLY A 138 15.19 -5.46 -29.45
N ASN A 139 16.22 -5.12 -28.69
CA ASN A 139 17.12 -6.13 -28.10
C ASN A 139 17.81 -5.62 -26.83
N SER A 140 18.31 -6.56 -26.02
CA SER A 140 19.18 -6.34 -24.85
C SER A 140 20.48 -7.15 -24.95
N PHE A 141 21.02 -7.33 -26.16
CA PHE A 141 22.20 -8.18 -26.36
C PHE A 141 23.47 -7.53 -25.78
N ILE A 142 24.38 -8.35 -25.27
CA ILE A 142 25.70 -7.93 -24.77
C ILE A 142 26.80 -8.20 -25.80
N ASP A 143 27.92 -7.48 -25.69
CA ASP A 143 29.12 -7.72 -26.52
C ASP A 143 29.91 -8.91 -25.95
N THR A 144 29.58 -10.12 -26.41
CA THR A 144 30.22 -11.37 -25.96
C THR A 144 31.70 -11.44 -26.32
N GLY A 145 32.18 -10.67 -27.30
CA GLY A 145 33.59 -10.59 -27.66
C GLY A 145 34.44 -9.83 -26.65
N LYS A 146 33.81 -9.05 -25.77
CA LYS A 146 34.47 -8.31 -24.67
C LYS A 146 34.10 -8.82 -23.28
N ALA A 147 33.01 -9.57 -23.17
CA ALA A 147 32.54 -10.14 -21.92
C ALA A 147 33.47 -11.25 -21.41
N GLN A 148 33.66 -11.31 -20.10
CA GLN A 148 34.19 -12.51 -19.44
C GLN A 148 33.02 -13.47 -19.23
N ILE A 149 33.01 -14.60 -19.94
CA ILE A 149 31.91 -15.57 -19.89
C ILE A 149 32.36 -16.83 -19.16
N ALA A 150 31.57 -17.26 -18.16
CA ALA A 150 31.82 -18.47 -17.39
C ALA A 150 31.73 -19.74 -18.25
N SER A 151 32.39 -20.81 -17.80
CA SER A 151 32.35 -22.13 -18.46
C SER A 151 30.91 -22.61 -18.64
N SER A 152 30.57 -23.11 -19.83
CA SER A 152 29.25 -23.70 -20.13
C SER A 152 28.99 -25.05 -19.42
N LYS A 153 29.99 -25.59 -18.72
CA LYS A 153 29.89 -26.83 -17.94
C LYS A 153 29.68 -26.54 -16.46
N PRO A 154 28.51 -26.83 -15.87
CA PRO A 154 28.24 -26.58 -14.46
C PRO A 154 29.17 -27.40 -13.56
N SER A 155 29.49 -26.86 -12.38
CA SER A 155 30.28 -27.55 -11.35
C SER A 155 29.44 -28.03 -10.15
N ILE A 156 28.19 -27.57 -10.03
CA ILE A 156 27.20 -28.06 -9.05
C ILE A 156 26.06 -28.82 -9.74
N GLN A 157 25.30 -29.60 -8.97
CA GLN A 157 24.08 -30.25 -9.47
C GLN A 157 22.87 -29.31 -9.36
N SER A 158 21.85 -29.54 -10.20
CA SER A 158 20.59 -28.78 -10.12
C SER A 158 19.88 -28.94 -8.77
N SER A 159 20.06 -30.07 -8.08
CA SER A 159 19.53 -30.29 -6.73
C SER A 159 20.14 -29.34 -5.69
N ASP A 160 21.43 -29.02 -5.83
CA ASP A 160 22.11 -28.10 -4.92
C ASP A 160 21.62 -26.67 -5.15
N ALA A 161 21.41 -26.30 -6.42
CA ALA A 161 20.82 -25.02 -6.80
C ALA A 161 19.36 -24.87 -6.33
N ILE A 162 18.56 -25.96 -6.36
CA ILE A 162 17.21 -25.96 -5.82
C ILE A 162 17.23 -25.70 -4.32
N ALA A 163 18.03 -26.44 -3.57
CA ALA A 163 18.11 -26.31 -2.11
C ALA A 163 18.53 -24.89 -1.68
N GLU A 164 19.49 -24.28 -2.40
CA GLU A 164 19.88 -22.90 -2.13
C GLU A 164 18.75 -21.91 -2.43
N ALA A 165 18.08 -22.05 -3.58
CA ALA A 165 16.99 -21.15 -3.96
C ALA A 165 15.82 -21.22 -2.97
N GLU A 166 15.44 -22.42 -2.52
CA GLU A 166 14.42 -22.63 -1.48
C GLU A 166 14.83 -21.98 -0.16
N SER A 167 16.10 -22.13 0.25
CA SER A 167 16.64 -21.54 1.48
C SER A 167 16.67 -20.01 1.44
N VAL A 168 17.17 -19.42 0.35
CA VAL A 168 17.32 -17.96 0.22
C VAL A 168 15.97 -17.26 0.07
N LEU A 169 15.01 -17.90 -0.60
CA LEU A 169 13.68 -17.32 -0.89
C LEU A 169 12.60 -17.77 0.09
N ASN A 170 12.96 -18.61 1.07
CA ASN A 170 12.04 -19.20 2.03
C ASN A 170 10.79 -19.78 1.35
N GLY A 171 10.99 -20.58 0.29
CA GLY A 171 9.90 -21.11 -0.52
C GLY A 171 10.16 -22.55 -0.96
N THR A 172 9.22 -23.11 -1.73
CA THR A 172 9.29 -24.47 -2.26
C THR A 172 9.43 -24.45 -3.77
N HIS A 173 10.27 -25.33 -4.32
CA HIS A 173 10.44 -25.51 -5.75
C HIS A 173 9.12 -25.87 -6.44
N SER A 174 8.83 -25.23 -7.57
CA SER A 174 7.55 -25.37 -8.30
C SER A 174 7.35 -26.73 -8.99
N GLY A 175 8.33 -27.64 -8.89
CA GLY A 175 8.33 -28.93 -9.58
C GLY A 175 8.79 -28.86 -11.04
N LYS A 176 9.15 -27.67 -11.55
CA LYS A 176 9.67 -27.50 -12.90
C LYS A 176 11.19 -27.58 -12.93
N GLU A 177 11.72 -28.59 -13.62
CA GLU A 177 13.16 -28.82 -13.74
C GLU A 177 13.97 -27.55 -14.09
N PRO A 178 15.04 -27.24 -13.34
CA PRO A 178 15.88 -26.09 -13.61
C PRO A 178 16.52 -26.13 -15.00
N THR A 179 16.64 -24.96 -15.62
CA THR A 179 17.31 -24.83 -16.93
C THR A 179 18.66 -24.12 -16.78
N LEU A 180 19.65 -24.55 -17.56
CA LEU A 180 20.94 -23.86 -17.65
C LEU A 180 20.82 -22.69 -18.62
N GLN A 181 21.19 -21.50 -18.15
CA GLN A 181 21.18 -20.27 -18.94
C GLN A 181 22.40 -19.41 -18.58
N TYR A 182 22.78 -18.49 -19.46
CA TYR A 182 23.72 -17.43 -19.11
C TYR A 182 22.99 -16.21 -18.56
N LEU A 183 23.48 -15.67 -17.46
CA LEU A 183 23.03 -14.40 -16.87
C LEU A 183 24.10 -13.35 -17.13
N ALA A 184 23.82 -12.37 -17.97
CA ALA A 184 24.68 -11.20 -18.12
C ALA A 184 24.68 -10.39 -16.82
N GLN A 185 25.84 -9.89 -16.39
CA GLN A 185 26.03 -9.18 -15.13
C GLN A 185 26.36 -7.69 -15.33
N PRO A 186 26.19 -6.84 -14.29
CA PRO A 186 26.46 -5.40 -14.36
C PRO A 186 27.87 -4.99 -14.76
N ASP A 187 28.86 -5.83 -14.44
CA ASP A 187 30.27 -5.61 -14.75
C ASP A 187 30.63 -5.97 -16.21
N GLY A 188 29.64 -6.44 -16.98
CA GLY A 188 29.81 -6.88 -18.36
C GLY A 188 30.25 -8.34 -18.51
N SER A 189 30.36 -9.10 -17.41
CA SER A 189 30.58 -10.54 -17.44
C SER A 189 29.28 -11.32 -17.66
N ALA A 190 29.37 -12.64 -17.82
CA ALA A 190 28.22 -13.54 -17.85
C ALA A 190 28.48 -14.81 -17.03
N ALA A 191 27.60 -15.06 -16.06
CA ALA A 191 27.63 -16.27 -15.24
C ALA A 191 26.74 -17.36 -15.86
N LEU A 192 27.17 -18.62 -15.77
CA LEU A 192 26.29 -19.76 -16.04
C LEU A 192 25.41 -19.95 -14.81
N VAL A 193 24.09 -20.05 -14.99
CA VAL A 193 23.14 -20.17 -13.89
C VAL A 193 22.15 -21.32 -14.10
N HIS A 194 21.73 -21.92 -12.99
CA HIS A 194 20.48 -22.68 -12.92
C HIS A 194 19.33 -21.72 -12.67
N ALA A 195 18.37 -21.65 -13.60
CA ALA A 195 17.11 -20.95 -13.42
C ALA A 195 16.13 -21.86 -12.67
N VAL A 196 15.87 -21.57 -11.41
CA VAL A 196 15.07 -22.37 -10.47
C VAL A 196 13.79 -21.61 -10.13
N GLN A 197 12.62 -22.22 -10.31
CA GLN A 197 11.35 -21.61 -9.95
C GLN A 197 10.94 -22.00 -8.53
N VAL A 198 10.72 -21.01 -7.67
CA VAL A 198 10.40 -21.17 -6.25
C VAL A 198 9.15 -20.37 -5.92
N GLN A 199 8.20 -20.99 -5.24
CA GLN A 199 6.96 -20.37 -4.78
C GLN A 199 6.94 -20.37 -3.24
N ASN A 200 6.57 -19.23 -2.66
CA ASN A 200 6.23 -19.15 -1.24
C ASN A 200 4.74 -18.80 -1.16
N GLU A 201 3.92 -19.79 -0.79
CA GLU A 201 2.47 -19.66 -0.70
C GLU A 201 2.06 -18.70 0.42
N ASP A 202 2.71 -18.78 1.60
CA ASP A 202 2.43 -17.92 2.75
C ASP A 202 2.70 -16.44 2.46
N ALA A 203 3.73 -16.15 1.66
CA ALA A 203 4.10 -14.80 1.26
C ALA A 203 3.46 -14.35 -0.06
N GLY A 204 2.68 -15.21 -0.73
CA GLY A 204 2.09 -14.90 -2.04
C GLY A 204 3.11 -14.60 -3.13
N THR A 205 4.34 -15.14 -3.05
CA THR A 205 5.43 -14.83 -3.99
C THR A 205 5.75 -16.00 -4.93
N PHE A 206 6.18 -15.69 -6.15
CA PHE A 206 6.65 -16.66 -7.12
C PHE A 206 7.88 -16.09 -7.84
N TYR A 207 9.03 -16.69 -7.60
CA TYR A 207 10.31 -16.26 -8.16
C TYR A 207 10.88 -17.27 -9.15
N GLU A 208 11.69 -16.78 -10.09
CA GLU A 208 12.73 -17.56 -10.75
C GLU A 208 14.10 -17.07 -10.27
N ALA A 209 14.76 -17.88 -9.45
CA ALA A 209 16.10 -17.65 -8.95
C ALA A 209 17.15 -18.05 -10.00
N TYR A 210 18.17 -17.22 -10.16
CA TYR A 210 19.32 -17.49 -11.01
C TYR A 210 20.53 -17.82 -10.13
N VAL A 211 20.72 -19.13 -9.89
CA VAL A 211 21.77 -19.65 -9.01
C VAL A 211 23.02 -19.93 -9.82
N ASP A 212 24.18 -19.40 -9.42
CA ASP A 212 25.46 -19.62 -10.09
C ASP A 212 25.77 -21.12 -10.17
N ALA A 213 26.01 -21.61 -11.39
CA ALA A 213 26.22 -23.03 -11.66
C ALA A 213 27.62 -23.54 -11.25
N HIS A 214 28.44 -22.69 -10.64
CA HIS A 214 29.76 -23.03 -10.10
C HIS A 214 29.89 -22.78 -8.60
N SER A 215 29.45 -21.63 -8.10
CA SER A 215 29.54 -21.30 -6.67
C SER A 215 28.31 -21.76 -5.88
N GLY A 216 27.14 -21.84 -6.52
CA GLY A 216 25.87 -22.06 -5.85
C GLY A 216 25.22 -20.80 -5.30
N ASP A 217 25.79 -19.62 -5.49
CA ASP A 217 25.21 -18.38 -4.96
C ASP A 217 23.98 -17.93 -5.79
N VAL A 218 22.94 -17.41 -5.13
CA VAL A 218 21.84 -16.72 -5.83
C VAL A 218 22.31 -15.36 -6.34
N LEU A 219 22.47 -15.24 -7.65
CA LEU A 219 23.01 -14.03 -8.28
C LEU A 219 21.94 -12.99 -8.61
N SER A 220 20.72 -13.43 -8.91
CA SER A 220 19.60 -12.59 -9.34
C SER A 220 18.29 -13.35 -9.16
N VAL A 221 17.16 -12.63 -9.11
CA VAL A 221 15.81 -13.20 -9.10
C VAL A 221 14.89 -12.44 -10.05
N SER A 222 14.07 -13.16 -10.80
CA SER A 222 12.88 -12.61 -11.49
C SER A 222 11.65 -12.86 -10.65
N ASP A 223 10.81 -11.84 -10.49
CA ASP A 223 9.54 -11.90 -9.78
C ASP A 223 8.41 -12.07 -10.79
N PHE A 224 7.58 -13.11 -10.62
CA PHE A 224 6.45 -13.39 -11.49
C PHE A 224 5.11 -12.95 -10.89
N VAL A 225 5.10 -12.37 -9.69
CA VAL A 225 3.90 -11.82 -9.08
C VAL A 225 3.74 -10.36 -9.51
N ALA A 226 2.52 -10.00 -9.94
CA ALA A 226 2.16 -8.63 -10.20
C ALA A 226 1.81 -7.96 -8.87
N ASP A 227 2.68 -7.06 -8.40
CA ASP A 227 2.42 -6.22 -7.22
C ASP A 227 1.16 -5.35 -7.48
N ALA A 228 0.21 -5.32 -6.53
CA ALA A 228 -0.87 -4.35 -6.54
C ALA A 228 -0.30 -2.96 -6.19
N THR A 229 -0.55 -1.97 -7.04
CA THR A 229 0.00 -0.62 -6.86
C THR A 229 -1.11 0.42 -6.97
N PHE A 230 -1.22 1.29 -5.96
CA PHE A 230 -2.23 2.33 -5.86
C PHE A 230 -1.57 3.71 -5.75
N GLU A 231 -1.92 4.66 -6.62
CA GLU A 231 -1.58 6.07 -6.42
C GLU A 231 -2.68 6.72 -5.58
N ALA A 232 -2.43 6.94 -4.29
CA ALA A 232 -3.41 7.42 -3.32
C ALA A 232 -2.76 8.30 -2.23
N LEU A 233 -3.55 8.94 -1.38
CA LEU A 233 -3.05 9.60 -0.16
C LEU A 233 -2.87 8.53 0.93
N PRO A 234 -1.65 8.32 1.47
CA PRO A 234 -1.47 7.57 2.70
C PRO A 234 -2.45 8.04 3.78
N ILE A 235 -2.97 7.12 4.58
CA ILE A 235 -4.05 7.42 5.54
C ILE A 235 -3.70 8.54 6.53
N GLN A 236 -2.41 8.74 6.83
CA GLN A 236 -1.92 9.78 7.73
C GLN A 236 -1.92 11.19 7.12
N LYS A 237 -2.08 11.31 5.80
CA LYS A 237 -2.13 12.60 5.11
C LYS A 237 -3.56 13.12 5.10
N ALA A 238 -3.73 14.40 5.42
CA ALA A 238 -5.04 15.03 5.55
C ALA A 238 -5.65 15.31 4.18
N THR A 239 -4.86 15.89 3.28
CA THR A 239 -5.35 16.48 2.03
C THR A 239 -4.42 16.23 0.85
N LEU A 240 -4.88 16.59 -0.35
CA LEU A 240 -4.08 16.55 -1.57
C LEU A 240 -2.79 17.38 -1.51
N ASP A 241 -2.74 18.42 -0.68
CA ASP A 241 -1.56 19.28 -0.55
C ASP A 241 -0.37 18.52 0.07
N ASP A 242 -0.64 17.45 0.82
CA ASP A 242 0.37 16.57 1.43
C ASP A 242 0.98 15.59 0.40
N GLY A 243 0.37 15.46 -0.77
CA GLY A 243 0.85 14.72 -1.93
C GLY A 243 0.49 13.23 -1.97
N LEU A 244 0.08 12.77 -3.15
CA LEU A 244 -0.15 11.35 -3.44
C LEU A 244 1.15 10.55 -3.45
N GLU A 245 1.05 9.28 -3.07
CA GLU A 245 2.15 8.32 -3.08
C GLU A 245 1.75 7.03 -3.82
N SER A 246 2.76 6.33 -4.35
CA SER A 246 2.60 5.01 -4.92
C SER A 246 2.73 3.98 -3.80
N ILE A 247 1.60 3.42 -3.40
CA ILE A 247 1.45 2.45 -2.33
C ILE A 247 1.42 1.05 -2.95
N VAL A 248 2.27 0.14 -2.47
CA VAL A 248 2.49 -1.19 -3.08
C VAL A 248 2.20 -2.27 -2.05
N ASN A 249 1.32 -3.22 -2.41
CA ASN A 249 0.84 -4.32 -1.55
C ASN A 249 0.60 -3.88 -0.08
N PRO A 250 -0.27 -2.87 0.16
CA PRO A 250 -0.49 -2.30 1.49
C PRO A 250 -1.26 -3.20 2.45
N GLU A 251 -1.81 -4.32 1.98
CA GLU A 251 -2.65 -5.19 2.77
C GLU A 251 -1.96 -5.72 4.03
N ASN A 252 -2.69 -5.70 5.15
CA ASN A 252 -2.32 -6.50 6.30
C ASN A 252 -2.87 -7.92 6.11
N LEU A 253 -2.00 -8.91 5.91
CA LEU A 253 -2.42 -10.29 5.63
C LEU A 253 -3.04 -11.03 6.83
N GLU A 254 -2.96 -10.48 8.04
CA GLU A 254 -3.72 -11.01 9.19
C GLU A 254 -5.20 -10.62 9.09
N ALA A 255 -5.47 -9.36 8.75
CA ALA A 255 -6.84 -8.85 8.59
C ALA A 255 -7.45 -9.15 7.21
N SER A 256 -6.64 -9.16 6.16
CA SER A 256 -7.03 -9.40 4.77
C SER A 256 -6.21 -10.57 4.19
N PRO A 257 -6.51 -11.84 4.55
CA PRO A 257 -5.67 -13.00 4.19
C PRO A 257 -5.50 -13.24 2.69
N ASN A 258 -6.47 -12.81 1.88
CA ASN A 258 -6.42 -12.91 0.41
C ASN A 258 -6.08 -11.57 -0.28
N GLY A 259 -5.57 -10.60 0.49
CA GLY A 259 -5.36 -9.23 0.05
C GLY A 259 -6.67 -8.47 -0.21
N TRP A 260 -6.53 -7.23 -0.71
CA TRP A 260 -7.69 -6.34 -0.88
C TRP A 260 -8.50 -6.63 -2.15
N ASN A 261 -7.91 -7.24 -3.18
CA ASN A 261 -8.56 -7.49 -4.48
C ASN A 261 -9.07 -8.94 -4.61
N PHE A 262 -9.84 -9.40 -3.63
CA PHE A 262 -10.49 -10.71 -3.61
C PHE A 262 -11.94 -10.59 -3.14
N ASN A 263 -12.93 -11.01 -3.94
CA ASN A 263 -14.35 -10.83 -3.62
C ASN A 263 -15.00 -12.05 -2.95
N GLY A 264 -14.28 -12.75 -2.08
CA GLY A 264 -14.78 -13.96 -1.41
C GLY A 264 -14.84 -15.20 -2.32
N THR A 265 -14.83 -15.04 -3.64
CA THR A 265 -14.89 -16.16 -4.60
C THR A 265 -13.71 -16.17 -5.59
N ALA A 266 -13.26 -15.00 -6.03
CA ALA A 266 -12.19 -14.87 -7.00
C ALA A 266 -11.40 -13.57 -6.80
N ASN A 267 -10.16 -13.59 -7.31
CA ASN A 267 -9.37 -12.36 -7.44
C ASN A 267 -10.06 -11.40 -8.40
N THR A 268 -10.15 -10.14 -8.00
CA THR A 268 -10.67 -9.04 -8.81
C THR A 268 -9.50 -8.28 -9.42
N THR A 269 -9.80 -7.45 -10.41
CA THR A 269 -8.81 -6.52 -10.96
C THR A 269 -9.20 -5.07 -10.76
N ASP A 270 -10.36 -4.79 -10.16
CA ASP A 270 -10.91 -3.47 -9.91
C ASP A 270 -10.95 -3.16 -8.40
N THR A 271 -11.60 -2.07 -8.01
CA THR A 271 -11.76 -1.62 -6.62
C THR A 271 -12.84 -2.40 -5.86
N THR A 272 -12.84 -3.72 -5.99
CA THR A 272 -13.77 -4.66 -5.35
C THR A 272 -13.00 -5.68 -4.53
N GLY A 273 -13.33 -5.82 -3.26
CA GLY A 273 -12.64 -6.71 -2.32
C GLY A 273 -13.57 -7.31 -1.27
N ASN A 274 -13.00 -8.12 -0.38
CA ASN A 274 -13.75 -8.77 0.69
C ASN A 274 -14.35 -7.74 1.65
N ASN A 275 -13.62 -6.64 1.86
CA ASN A 275 -13.93 -5.62 2.87
C ASN A 275 -14.83 -4.52 2.29
N VAL A 276 -14.62 -4.15 1.02
CA VAL A 276 -15.26 -2.98 0.40
C VAL A 276 -15.42 -3.13 -1.12
N PHE A 277 -16.55 -2.63 -1.64
CA PHE A 277 -16.79 -2.39 -3.06
C PHE A 277 -16.85 -0.89 -3.32
N VAL A 278 -15.89 -0.34 -4.07
CA VAL A 278 -15.86 1.09 -4.40
C VAL A 278 -16.31 1.33 -5.85
N PHE A 279 -17.28 2.23 -6.02
CA PHE A 279 -17.85 2.61 -7.31
C PHE A 279 -18.13 4.12 -7.36
N SER A 280 -18.58 4.65 -8.50
CA SER A 280 -18.89 6.09 -8.65
C SER A 280 -20.35 6.33 -9.02
N GLY A 281 -21.02 7.23 -8.30
CA GLY A 281 -22.40 7.62 -8.58
C GLY A 281 -23.44 6.69 -7.95
N ASP A 282 -24.56 6.44 -8.61
CA ASP A 282 -25.68 5.63 -8.09
C ASP A 282 -25.67 4.16 -8.54
N SER A 283 -24.61 3.72 -9.23
CA SER A 283 -24.53 2.38 -9.81
C SER A 283 -23.29 1.63 -9.35
N GLU A 284 -23.48 0.48 -8.68
CA GLU A 284 -22.41 -0.47 -8.31
C GLU A 284 -21.62 -1.04 -9.52
N VAL A 285 -22.05 -0.72 -10.74
CA VAL A 285 -21.48 -1.21 -12.01
C VAL A 285 -20.30 -0.34 -12.48
N THR A 286 -20.15 0.89 -11.98
CA THR A 286 -19.05 1.80 -12.34
C THR A 286 -17.84 1.65 -11.41
N GLN A 287 -17.31 0.42 -11.36
CA GLN A 287 -16.12 0.08 -10.58
C GLN A 287 -14.83 0.65 -11.20
N GLY A 288 -13.77 0.81 -10.38
CA GLY A 288 -12.50 1.40 -10.79
C GLY A 288 -11.90 0.70 -12.02
N ALA A 289 -11.44 1.48 -13.01
CA ALA A 289 -10.74 0.92 -14.16
C ALA A 289 -9.26 0.68 -13.80
N VAL A 290 -8.65 -0.36 -14.36
CA VAL A 290 -7.19 -0.59 -14.23
C VAL A 290 -6.44 0.25 -15.24
N SER A 291 -5.33 0.88 -14.83
CA SER A 291 -4.37 1.47 -15.76
C SER A 291 -3.31 0.44 -16.15
N GLY A 292 -3.33 -0.06 -17.39
CA GLY A 292 -2.15 -0.71 -17.99
C GLY A 292 -1.83 -2.18 -17.68
N GLY A 293 -2.69 -2.94 -17.00
CA GLY A 293 -2.48 -4.37 -16.68
C GLY A 293 -2.65 -4.66 -15.18
N ALA A 294 -2.88 -5.93 -14.82
CA ALA A 294 -3.39 -6.40 -13.51
C ALA A 294 -2.94 -5.57 -12.29
N LEU A 295 -3.91 -5.04 -11.54
CA LEU A 295 -3.77 -4.36 -10.24
C LEU A 295 -2.89 -3.09 -10.18
N THR A 296 -2.71 -2.37 -11.29
CA THR A 296 -2.09 -1.03 -11.27
C THR A 296 -3.15 0.08 -11.37
N PHE A 297 -3.32 0.83 -10.29
CA PHE A 297 -4.26 1.95 -10.13
C PHE A 297 -3.50 3.28 -10.04
N ASN A 298 -2.91 3.74 -11.15
CA ASN A 298 -2.09 4.95 -11.20
C ASN A 298 -2.88 6.14 -11.76
N PHE A 299 -3.78 6.69 -10.94
CA PHE A 299 -4.61 7.83 -11.31
C PHE A 299 -4.22 9.05 -10.49
N LYS A 300 -3.61 10.04 -11.15
CA LYS A 300 -3.14 11.26 -10.49
C LYS A 300 -4.24 12.30 -10.45
N TYR A 301 -4.72 12.67 -9.27
CA TYR A 301 -5.72 13.72 -9.14
C TYR A 301 -5.19 15.08 -9.63
N ASP A 302 -5.94 15.77 -10.50
CA ASP A 302 -5.64 17.12 -10.96
C ASP A 302 -6.59 18.13 -10.26
N PRO A 303 -6.12 18.88 -9.24
CA PRO A 303 -6.95 19.82 -8.48
C PRO A 303 -7.37 21.05 -9.29
N SER A 304 -6.85 21.24 -10.52
CA SER A 304 -7.28 22.31 -11.42
C SER A 304 -8.52 21.93 -12.25
N LYS A 305 -8.89 20.66 -12.25
CA LYS A 305 -10.07 20.13 -12.94
C LYS A 305 -11.23 19.99 -11.98
N ASP A 306 -12.43 19.95 -12.54
CA ASP A 306 -13.60 19.60 -11.76
C ASP A 306 -13.50 18.13 -11.28
N PRO A 307 -14.00 17.79 -10.08
CA PRO A 307 -14.02 16.41 -9.59
C PRO A 307 -14.59 15.40 -10.58
N THR A 308 -15.55 15.80 -11.43
CA THR A 308 -16.17 14.91 -12.43
C THR A 308 -15.30 14.67 -13.67
N ASP A 309 -14.05 15.15 -13.71
CA ASP A 309 -13.08 14.74 -14.73
C ASP A 309 -12.84 13.22 -14.61
N PRO A 310 -12.85 12.44 -15.71
CA PRO A 310 -12.73 10.99 -15.65
C PRO A 310 -11.50 10.49 -14.90
N ASN A 311 -10.38 11.20 -14.95
CA ASN A 311 -9.18 10.81 -14.23
C ASN A 311 -9.30 11.10 -12.72
N ASN A 312 -9.93 12.21 -12.34
CA ASN A 312 -10.23 12.54 -10.94
C ASN A 312 -11.22 11.54 -10.30
N ILE A 313 -12.23 11.08 -11.06
CA ILE A 313 -13.14 10.02 -10.59
C ILE A 313 -12.39 8.72 -10.31
N ASN A 314 -11.42 8.34 -11.16
CA ASN A 314 -10.60 7.14 -10.91
C ASN A 314 -9.66 7.32 -9.70
N ALA A 315 -9.06 8.51 -9.55
CA ALA A 315 -8.23 8.83 -8.38
C ALA A 315 -9.05 8.79 -7.07
N ALA A 316 -10.27 9.35 -7.07
CA ALA A 316 -11.18 9.30 -5.93
C ALA A 316 -11.57 7.86 -5.54
N ARG A 317 -11.91 7.01 -6.52
CA ARG A 317 -12.17 5.58 -6.27
C ARG A 317 -10.96 4.85 -5.71
N THR A 318 -9.78 5.13 -6.25
CA THR A 318 -8.52 4.52 -5.81
C THR A 318 -8.23 4.93 -4.36
N ASN A 319 -8.36 6.22 -4.04
CA ASN A 319 -8.15 6.72 -2.68
C ASN A 319 -9.15 6.11 -1.69
N ALA A 320 -10.44 6.12 -2.02
CA ALA A 320 -11.48 5.51 -1.20
C ALA A 320 -11.25 4.01 -0.95
N PHE A 321 -10.79 3.27 -1.97
CA PHE A 321 -10.46 1.84 -1.84
C PHE A 321 -9.28 1.60 -0.90
N VAL A 322 -8.22 2.40 -1.01
CA VAL A 322 -7.07 2.32 -0.11
C VAL A 322 -7.48 2.65 1.33
N LEU A 323 -8.24 3.73 1.54
CA LEU A 323 -8.67 4.16 2.87
C LEU A 323 -9.60 3.15 3.53
N ALA A 324 -10.61 2.65 2.83
CA ALA A 324 -11.56 1.70 3.39
C ALA A 324 -10.92 0.37 3.77
N ASN A 325 -9.99 -0.15 2.94
CA ASN A 325 -9.27 -1.37 3.31
C ASN A 325 -8.22 -1.13 4.41
N THR A 326 -7.51 0.00 4.40
CA THR A 326 -6.57 0.33 5.50
C THR A 326 -7.33 0.48 6.82
N PHE A 327 -8.52 1.11 6.78
CA PHE A 327 -9.41 1.24 7.92
C PHE A 327 -9.88 -0.12 8.46
N HIS A 328 -10.34 -0.99 7.56
CA HIS A 328 -10.67 -2.37 7.90
C HIS A 328 -9.49 -3.04 8.61
N ASP A 329 -8.31 -3.00 8.00
CA ASP A 329 -7.13 -3.73 8.48
C ASP A 329 -6.69 -3.26 9.87
N PHE A 330 -6.56 -1.96 10.13
CA PHE A 330 -6.16 -1.53 11.47
C PHE A 330 -7.26 -1.76 12.50
N THR A 331 -8.54 -1.54 12.17
CA THR A 331 -9.62 -1.77 13.14
C THR A 331 -9.78 -3.25 13.47
N TYR A 332 -9.50 -4.15 12.53
CA TYR A 332 -9.40 -5.60 12.76
C TYR A 332 -8.36 -5.92 13.84
N LEU A 333 -7.14 -5.38 13.70
CA LEU A 333 -6.05 -5.54 14.67
C LEU A 333 -6.41 -5.03 16.07
N TYR A 334 -7.26 -4.01 16.16
CA TYR A 334 -7.77 -3.46 17.42
C TYR A 334 -9.03 -4.17 17.95
N GLY A 335 -9.55 -5.19 17.26
CA GLY A 335 -10.60 -6.08 17.75
C GLY A 335 -11.93 -6.01 17.00
N PHE A 336 -12.06 -5.16 15.98
CA PHE A 336 -13.22 -5.15 15.08
C PHE A 336 -13.09 -6.26 14.03
N THR A 337 -13.26 -7.49 14.51
CA THR A 337 -13.16 -8.74 13.75
C THR A 337 -14.55 -9.25 13.35
N GLU A 338 -14.62 -10.39 12.68
CA GLU A 338 -15.87 -11.00 12.22
C GLU A 338 -16.82 -11.30 13.39
N LYS A 339 -16.30 -11.82 14.51
CA LYS A 339 -17.12 -12.04 15.73
C LYS A 339 -17.57 -10.75 16.40
N ALA A 340 -16.89 -9.65 16.09
CA ALA A 340 -17.20 -8.31 16.55
C ALA A 340 -17.90 -7.48 15.45
N PHE A 341 -18.56 -8.16 14.50
CA PHE A 341 -19.50 -7.58 13.56
C PHE A 341 -18.85 -6.61 12.55
N ASN A 342 -17.63 -6.91 12.11
CA ASN A 342 -16.97 -6.16 11.05
C ASN A 342 -17.67 -6.35 9.69
N PHE A 343 -17.19 -5.62 8.68
CA PHE A 343 -17.78 -5.65 7.34
C PHE A 343 -16.94 -6.53 6.41
N GLN A 344 -17.41 -7.74 6.14
CA GLN A 344 -16.71 -8.70 5.30
C GLN A 344 -17.70 -9.52 4.46
N LEU A 345 -17.38 -9.69 3.18
CA LEU A 345 -18.18 -10.55 2.31
C LEU A 345 -18.02 -12.04 2.68
N ASP A 346 -16.80 -12.48 2.97
CA ASP A 346 -16.45 -13.78 3.53
C ASP A 346 -15.74 -13.61 4.88
N ASN A 347 -16.16 -14.39 5.87
CA ASN A 347 -15.64 -14.39 7.23
C ASN A 347 -14.66 -15.53 7.49
N PHE A 348 -14.33 -16.37 6.50
CA PHE A 348 -13.35 -17.45 6.62
C PHE A 348 -13.64 -18.42 7.78
N ASP A 349 -14.92 -18.66 8.06
CA ASP A 349 -15.40 -19.43 9.21
C ASP A 349 -14.98 -18.87 10.60
N ASN A 350 -14.54 -17.61 10.68
CA ASN A 350 -14.13 -16.96 11.93
C ASN A 350 -15.31 -16.51 12.82
N GLY A 351 -16.55 -16.56 12.35
CA GLY A 351 -17.75 -16.17 13.10
C GLY A 351 -18.44 -14.93 12.53
N GLY A 352 -19.35 -14.31 13.29
CA GLY A 352 -20.20 -13.22 12.79
C GLY A 352 -21.19 -13.69 11.71
N VAL A 353 -21.79 -12.73 11.00
CA VAL A 353 -22.63 -12.98 9.83
C VAL A 353 -21.98 -12.33 8.61
N ALA A 354 -21.43 -13.15 7.71
CA ALA A 354 -20.78 -12.69 6.49
C ALA A 354 -21.79 -12.10 5.47
N GLY A 355 -21.27 -11.58 4.36
CA GLY A 355 -22.08 -11.08 3.25
C GLY A 355 -22.32 -9.58 3.32
N ASP A 356 -21.51 -8.85 4.08
CA ASP A 356 -21.72 -7.46 4.40
C ASP A 356 -20.49 -6.56 4.17
N PRO A 357 -19.88 -6.59 2.98
CA PRO A 357 -18.83 -5.63 2.66
C PRO A 357 -19.38 -4.19 2.75
N VAL A 358 -18.49 -3.21 2.91
CA VAL A 358 -18.87 -1.81 2.73
C VAL A 358 -19.12 -1.53 1.24
N LEU A 359 -20.28 -0.97 0.92
CA LEU A 359 -20.59 -0.42 -0.41
C LEU A 359 -20.27 1.07 -0.39
N MET A 360 -19.18 1.47 -1.06
CA MET A 360 -18.69 2.84 -1.01
C MET A 360 -18.84 3.54 -2.36
N SER A 361 -19.72 4.53 -2.42
CA SER A 361 -19.90 5.38 -3.59
C SER A 361 -19.08 6.66 -3.46
N VAL A 362 -18.25 6.95 -4.46
CA VAL A 362 -17.66 8.28 -4.63
C VAL A 362 -18.49 9.13 -5.58
N GLN A 363 -18.58 10.43 -5.30
CA GLN A 363 -19.36 11.39 -6.08
C GLN A 363 -20.83 10.96 -6.23
N ASP A 364 -21.40 10.45 -5.14
CA ASP A 364 -22.79 9.98 -5.12
C ASP A 364 -23.75 11.16 -5.42
N PRO A 365 -24.71 11.02 -6.35
CA PRO A 365 -25.54 12.12 -6.83
C PRO A 365 -26.69 12.46 -5.87
N SER A 366 -26.90 11.69 -4.80
CA SER A 366 -27.98 11.92 -3.84
C SER A 366 -27.73 13.12 -2.91
N GLY A 367 -26.51 13.67 -2.89
CA GLY A 367 -26.16 14.80 -2.05
C GLY A 367 -25.01 15.65 -2.59
N LEU A 368 -24.82 16.80 -1.93
CA LEU A 368 -23.68 17.71 -2.10
C LEU A 368 -23.29 18.24 -0.72
N ASN A 369 -22.02 18.65 -0.58
CA ASN A 369 -21.48 19.28 0.63
C ASN A 369 -21.65 18.47 1.91
N ASN A 370 -21.61 17.14 1.79
CA ASN A 370 -21.73 16.23 2.92
C ASN A 370 -21.09 14.87 2.58
N ALA A 371 -21.18 13.93 3.50
CA ALA A 371 -21.07 12.50 3.24
C ALA A 371 -22.04 11.78 4.21
N ASN A 372 -22.13 10.46 4.15
CA ASN A 372 -22.82 9.68 5.17
C ASN A 372 -22.46 8.20 5.09
N PHE A 373 -22.67 7.49 6.19
CA PHE A 373 -22.63 6.04 6.27
C PHE A 373 -23.94 5.47 6.82
N LEU A 374 -24.58 4.58 6.07
CA LEU A 374 -25.70 3.77 6.55
C LEU A 374 -25.16 2.47 7.16
N THR A 375 -25.31 2.33 8.47
CA THR A 375 -24.94 1.08 9.17
C THR A 375 -26.17 0.21 9.40
N LEU A 376 -26.20 -0.93 8.72
CA LEU A 376 -27.21 -1.97 8.94
C LEU A 376 -26.68 -3.01 9.95
N PRO A 377 -27.57 -3.85 10.54
CA PRO A 377 -27.15 -4.95 11.39
C PRO A 377 -26.12 -5.89 10.71
N ASP A 378 -25.39 -6.66 11.51
CA ASP A 378 -24.42 -7.66 11.04
C ASP A 378 -25.02 -8.58 9.95
N GLY A 379 -24.26 -8.85 8.89
CA GLY A 379 -24.73 -9.60 7.72
C GLY A 379 -25.51 -8.78 6.68
N GLN A 380 -25.60 -7.45 6.86
CA GLN A 380 -26.11 -6.54 5.84
C GLN A 380 -25.06 -5.46 5.50
N PRO A 381 -24.76 -5.26 4.19
CA PRO A 381 -23.76 -4.30 3.75
C PRO A 381 -23.95 -2.89 4.31
N GLY A 382 -22.87 -2.29 4.79
CA GLY A 382 -22.83 -0.85 5.08
C GLY A 382 -22.83 -0.03 3.78
N GLN A 383 -23.41 1.17 3.77
CA GLN A 383 -23.37 2.05 2.59
C GLN A 383 -22.70 3.37 2.92
N CYS A 384 -21.49 3.57 2.41
CA CYS A 384 -20.73 4.81 2.55
C CYS A 384 -20.90 5.66 1.28
N ARG A 385 -21.37 6.89 1.41
CA ARG A 385 -21.61 7.79 0.28
C ARG A 385 -20.82 9.07 0.45
N MET A 386 -19.84 9.27 -0.42
CA MET A 386 -19.04 10.48 -0.49
C MET A 386 -19.63 11.43 -1.53
N PHE A 387 -19.81 12.71 -1.17
CA PHE A 387 -20.34 13.71 -2.10
C PHE A 387 -19.27 14.69 -2.60
N ILE A 388 -19.62 15.37 -3.69
CA ILE A 388 -18.90 16.56 -4.16
C ILE A 388 -19.28 17.76 -3.29
N PHE A 389 -18.31 18.63 -3.01
CA PHE A 389 -18.48 19.88 -2.32
C PHE A 389 -18.37 21.07 -3.29
N ASP A 390 -19.38 21.93 -3.34
CA ASP A 390 -19.44 23.12 -4.19
C ASP A 390 -19.20 24.44 -3.42
N LEU A 391 -18.57 24.34 -2.25
CA LEU A 391 -18.18 25.48 -1.41
C LEU A 391 -16.99 26.28 -1.98
N ARG A 392 -16.29 25.73 -2.99
CA ARG A 392 -15.13 26.33 -3.66
C ARG A 392 -15.26 26.19 -5.19
N ASN A 393 -14.43 26.92 -5.93
CA ASN A 393 -14.30 26.81 -7.38
C ASN A 393 -12.81 26.58 -7.78
N PRO A 394 -12.44 25.46 -8.43
CA PRO A 394 -13.31 24.33 -8.79
C PRO A 394 -13.94 23.66 -7.56
N ARG A 395 -15.01 22.89 -7.78
CA ARG A 395 -15.63 22.04 -6.74
C ARG A 395 -14.60 21.07 -6.18
N GLN A 396 -14.81 20.56 -4.98
CA GLN A 396 -13.89 19.63 -4.31
C GLN A 396 -14.52 18.25 -4.15
N ASP A 397 -13.72 17.20 -4.18
CA ASP A 397 -14.18 15.83 -3.96
C ASP A 397 -13.99 15.45 -2.50
N GLY A 398 -15.08 15.10 -1.79
CA GLY A 398 -15.01 14.67 -0.40
C GLY A 398 -14.18 13.39 -0.19
N ALA A 399 -14.03 12.55 -1.23
CA ALA A 399 -13.18 11.36 -1.16
C ALA A 399 -11.67 11.66 -1.18
N MET A 400 -11.27 12.93 -1.41
CA MET A 400 -9.86 13.36 -1.49
C MET A 400 -9.40 14.18 -0.28
N GLU A 401 -10.18 14.17 0.81
CA GLU A 401 -9.79 14.65 2.13
C GLU A 401 -9.97 13.50 3.12
N ASN A 402 -8.88 12.81 3.47
CA ASN A 402 -8.90 11.49 4.10
C ASN A 402 -9.69 11.45 5.41
N GLY A 403 -9.76 12.57 6.15
CA GLY A 403 -10.57 12.67 7.36
C GLY A 403 -12.06 12.38 7.14
N ILE A 404 -12.63 12.74 5.97
CA ILE A 404 -14.07 12.54 5.71
C ILE A 404 -14.38 11.05 5.47
N PRO A 405 -13.71 10.31 4.56
CA PRO A 405 -13.93 8.86 4.46
C PRO A 405 -13.71 8.10 5.76
N ILE A 406 -12.67 8.44 6.53
CA ILE A 406 -12.37 7.78 7.80
C ILE A 406 -13.48 8.06 8.83
N HIS A 407 -13.99 9.29 8.88
CA HIS A 407 -15.14 9.66 9.68
C HIS A 407 -16.36 8.78 9.34
N GLU A 408 -16.70 8.66 8.05
CA GLU A 408 -17.86 7.86 7.63
C GLU A 408 -17.69 6.37 7.94
N LEU A 409 -16.51 5.80 7.67
CA LEU A 409 -16.22 4.40 8.01
C LEU A 409 -16.31 4.15 9.52
N THR A 410 -15.97 5.14 10.35
CA THR A 410 -16.09 5.06 11.81
C THR A 410 -17.54 5.02 12.30
N HIS A 411 -18.50 5.59 11.57
CA HIS A 411 -19.91 5.35 11.86
C HIS A 411 -20.28 3.87 11.75
N GLY A 412 -19.69 3.15 10.78
CA GLY A 412 -19.80 1.70 10.66
C GLY A 412 -19.31 0.98 11.90
N LEU A 413 -18.06 1.25 12.31
CA LEU A 413 -17.45 0.68 13.52
C LEU A 413 -18.31 0.94 14.77
N THR A 414 -18.67 2.19 15.01
CA THR A 414 -19.35 2.62 16.24
C THR A 414 -20.77 2.05 16.36
N ASN A 415 -21.54 2.02 15.26
CA ASN A 415 -22.89 1.45 15.25
C ASN A 415 -22.90 -0.09 15.27
N ARG A 416 -21.89 -0.74 14.70
CA ARG A 416 -21.74 -2.22 14.78
C ARG A 416 -21.34 -2.65 16.19
N MET A 417 -20.36 -1.99 16.79
CA MET A 417 -19.87 -2.36 18.12
C MET A 417 -20.88 -2.02 19.23
N THR A 418 -21.45 -0.82 19.20
CA THR A 418 -22.39 -0.38 20.25
C THR A 418 -23.68 -1.19 20.18
N GLY A 419 -23.99 -1.91 21.26
CA GLY A 419 -25.17 -2.76 21.33
C GLY A 419 -25.08 -4.06 20.52
N GLY A 420 -23.88 -4.46 20.08
CA GLY A 420 -23.57 -5.82 19.61
C GLY A 420 -24.18 -6.20 18.26
N GLY A 421 -23.76 -5.54 17.19
CA GLY A 421 -24.09 -5.87 15.79
C GLY A 421 -25.47 -5.42 15.35
N THR A 422 -26.19 -4.64 16.16
CA THR A 422 -27.57 -4.23 15.87
C THR A 422 -27.67 -3.04 14.93
N GLY A 423 -26.67 -2.16 14.89
CA GLY A 423 -26.70 -0.93 14.08
C GLY A 423 -27.71 0.13 14.55
N THR A 424 -28.37 -0.04 15.70
CA THR A 424 -29.51 0.82 16.13
C THR A 424 -29.30 1.48 17.50
N CYS A 425 -28.06 1.51 17.98
CA CYS A 425 -27.75 1.90 19.36
C CYS A 425 -27.06 3.26 19.52
N LEU A 426 -27.02 4.09 18.48
CA LEU A 426 -26.58 5.49 18.52
C LEU A 426 -27.62 6.41 17.85
N GLN A 427 -28.87 6.35 18.32
CA GLN A 427 -30.03 6.95 17.66
C GLN A 427 -30.66 8.11 18.43
N THR A 428 -30.43 8.20 19.74
CA THR A 428 -30.84 9.39 20.51
C THR A 428 -29.92 10.56 20.18
N LEU A 429 -30.38 11.80 20.38
CA LEU A 429 -29.60 12.99 20.05
C LEU A 429 -28.19 12.98 20.66
N GLU A 430 -28.07 12.69 21.95
CA GLU A 430 -26.77 12.66 22.63
C GLU A 430 -25.90 11.52 22.11
N SER A 431 -26.44 10.29 22.00
CA SER A 431 -25.67 9.13 21.53
C SER A 431 -25.26 9.24 20.06
N SER A 432 -26.12 9.78 19.21
CA SER A 432 -25.78 10.12 17.82
C SER A 432 -24.66 11.16 17.77
N GLY A 433 -24.67 12.15 18.66
CA GLY A 433 -23.57 13.10 18.82
C GLY A 433 -22.26 12.43 19.27
N LEU A 434 -22.32 11.44 20.16
CA LEU A 434 -21.12 10.63 20.46
C LEU A 434 -20.62 9.89 19.21
N GLY A 435 -21.54 9.38 18.38
CA GLY A 435 -21.27 8.83 17.05
C GLY A 435 -20.39 9.75 16.20
N GLU A 436 -20.82 11.00 16.03
CA GLU A 436 -20.06 12.04 15.33
C GLU A 436 -18.68 12.29 15.95
N GLY A 437 -18.60 12.32 17.28
CA GLY A 437 -17.35 12.61 17.99
C GLY A 437 -16.33 11.46 17.93
N TRP A 438 -16.78 10.20 18.01
CA TRP A 438 -15.89 9.04 17.77
C TRP A 438 -15.35 9.06 16.35
N SER A 439 -16.19 9.39 15.36
CA SER A 439 -15.79 9.47 13.96
C SER A 439 -14.71 10.52 13.71
N ASP A 440 -14.85 11.71 14.28
CA ASP A 440 -13.80 12.74 14.23
C ASP A 440 -12.54 12.33 15.00
N ALA A 441 -12.68 11.64 16.15
CA ALA A 441 -11.52 11.21 16.96
C ALA A 441 -10.68 10.10 16.29
N VAL A 442 -11.31 9.20 15.52
CA VAL A 442 -10.56 8.21 14.73
C VAL A 442 -9.87 8.89 13.54
N ALA A 443 -10.54 9.83 12.87
CA ALA A 443 -9.91 10.64 11.81
C ALA A 443 -8.70 11.43 12.35
N ASP A 444 -8.83 12.06 13.53
CA ASP A 444 -7.73 12.71 14.25
C ASP A 444 -6.57 11.75 14.50
N TRP A 445 -6.85 10.62 15.17
CA TRP A 445 -5.84 9.61 15.49
C TRP A 445 -5.05 9.14 14.27
N THR A 446 -5.72 8.99 13.12
CA THR A 446 -5.03 8.55 11.89
C THR A 446 -4.03 9.56 11.36
N GLN A 447 -4.20 10.85 11.64
CA GLN A 447 -3.37 11.93 11.09
C GLN A 447 -2.29 12.43 12.07
N GLN A 448 -2.30 11.95 13.32
CA GLN A 448 -1.22 12.21 14.27
C GLN A 448 0.02 11.36 13.91
N THR A 449 1.17 12.01 13.68
CA THR A 449 2.39 11.36 13.17
C THR A 449 3.59 11.43 14.11
N SER A 450 3.43 12.03 15.29
CA SER A 450 4.51 12.21 16.25
C SER A 450 4.02 12.26 17.69
N ALA A 451 4.96 12.27 18.65
CA ALA A 451 4.66 12.43 20.07
C ALA A 451 4.16 13.85 20.43
N GLN A 452 4.38 14.84 19.56
CA GLN A 452 3.75 16.14 19.70
C GLN A 452 2.36 16.05 19.08
N THR A 453 1.31 16.16 19.90
CA THR A 453 -0.08 16.23 19.43
C THR A 453 -0.32 17.57 18.75
N GLU A 454 -0.73 17.52 17.49
CA GLU A 454 -1.07 18.71 16.71
C GLU A 454 -2.58 18.97 16.76
N ASP A 455 -2.98 20.23 16.66
CA ASP A 455 -4.39 20.59 16.51
C ASP A 455 -4.99 19.91 15.27
N PHE A 456 -6.17 19.32 15.42
CA PHE A 456 -6.84 18.62 14.33
C PHE A 456 -7.99 19.44 13.74
N VAL A 457 -8.05 19.46 12.40
CA VAL A 457 -9.08 20.15 11.62
C VAL A 457 -9.59 19.21 10.54
N ILE A 458 -10.92 19.07 10.47
CA ILE A 458 -11.60 18.28 9.44
C ILE A 458 -12.39 19.17 8.48
N GLY A 459 -12.39 18.82 7.20
CA GLY A 459 -13.14 19.50 6.14
C GLY A 459 -12.47 20.80 5.67
N GLN A 460 -11.17 20.99 5.89
CA GLN A 460 -10.44 22.20 5.47
C GLN A 460 -10.34 22.29 3.95
N PHE A 461 -10.02 21.19 3.29
CA PHE A 461 -9.84 21.16 1.83
C PHE A 461 -11.16 21.43 1.12
N VAL A 462 -12.23 20.73 1.53
CA VAL A 462 -13.56 20.89 0.90
C VAL A 462 -14.24 22.23 1.19
N SER A 463 -14.06 22.78 2.40
CA SER A 463 -14.71 24.05 2.80
C SER A 463 -13.90 25.30 2.45
N GLY A 464 -12.57 25.18 2.34
CA GLY A 464 -11.65 26.30 2.18
C GLY A 464 -11.55 27.18 3.42
N ARG A 465 -12.08 26.74 4.57
CA ARG A 465 -12.03 27.46 5.85
C ARG A 465 -10.84 26.99 6.66
N PRO A 466 -10.01 27.89 7.23
CA PRO A 466 -8.87 27.48 8.04
C PRO A 466 -9.21 26.56 9.22
N GLN A 467 -10.38 26.73 9.82
CA GLN A 467 -10.89 25.91 10.92
C GLN A 467 -11.72 24.70 10.47
N GLY A 468 -11.83 24.46 9.16
CA GLY A 468 -12.64 23.36 8.63
C GLY A 468 -14.15 23.56 8.77
N ILE A 469 -14.89 22.45 8.95
CA ILE A 469 -16.35 22.43 9.02
C ILE A 469 -16.92 22.50 10.44
N ARG A 470 -16.10 22.19 11.46
CA ARG A 470 -16.44 22.33 12.88
C ARG A 470 -16.30 23.79 13.33
N THR A 471 -16.83 24.14 14.49
CA THR A 471 -16.79 25.54 14.96
C THR A 471 -15.42 25.95 15.47
N GLN A 472 -14.64 25.01 16.02
CA GLN A 472 -13.29 25.20 16.55
C GLN A 472 -12.39 24.01 16.17
N PRO A 473 -11.08 24.21 15.94
CA PRO A 473 -10.13 23.10 15.85
C PRO A 473 -10.16 22.25 17.12
N TYR A 474 -9.88 20.95 17.02
CA TYR A 474 -9.63 20.12 18.19
C TYR A 474 -8.26 20.43 18.74
N SER A 475 -8.19 20.78 20.03
CA SER A 475 -6.97 21.31 20.62
C SER A 475 -6.88 21.02 22.11
N VAL A 476 -5.64 20.83 22.56
CA VAL A 476 -5.29 20.83 23.99
C VAL A 476 -5.19 22.24 24.57
N ASP A 477 -5.06 23.28 23.73
CA ASP A 477 -5.05 24.67 24.19
C ASP A 477 -6.50 25.14 24.46
N PRO A 478 -6.86 25.44 25.73
CA PRO A 478 -8.20 25.91 26.07
C PRO A 478 -8.53 27.29 25.51
N ALA A 479 -7.56 28.03 24.97
CA ALA A 479 -7.80 29.28 24.24
C ALA A 479 -8.17 29.04 22.77
N VAL A 480 -7.80 27.89 22.20
CA VAL A 480 -8.16 27.48 20.83
C VAL A 480 -9.50 26.74 20.84
N ASN A 481 -9.66 25.76 21.74
CA ASN A 481 -10.91 25.05 21.92
C ASN A 481 -11.49 25.20 23.34
N THR A 482 -12.60 25.92 23.44
CA THR A 482 -13.24 26.28 24.72
C THR A 482 -14.36 25.33 25.16
N LEU A 483 -14.71 24.33 24.34
CA LEU A 483 -15.88 23.49 24.55
C LEU A 483 -15.72 22.55 25.75
N LYS A 484 -16.80 22.39 26.53
CA LYS A 484 -16.91 21.53 27.72
C LYS A 484 -18.21 20.74 27.74
N TYR A 485 -18.31 19.79 28.67
CA TYR A 485 -19.51 18.97 28.88
C TYR A 485 -20.80 19.78 29.01
N SER A 486 -20.76 20.90 29.74
CA SER A 486 -21.91 21.79 29.92
C SER A 486 -22.44 22.39 28.63
N ASP A 487 -21.62 22.48 27.58
CA ASP A 487 -22.07 22.95 26.26
C ASP A 487 -23.02 21.96 25.59
N ILE A 488 -22.96 20.65 25.87
CA ILE A 488 -23.87 19.67 25.28
C ILE A 488 -25.33 19.98 25.67
N GLY A 489 -25.57 20.42 26.90
CA GLY A 489 -26.93 20.72 27.39
C GLY A 489 -27.65 21.86 26.66
N ARG A 490 -26.95 22.64 25.83
CA ARG A 490 -27.51 23.73 25.00
C ARG A 490 -27.52 23.42 23.50
N LEU A 491 -27.06 22.24 23.07
CA LEU A 491 -26.98 21.83 21.68
C LEU A 491 -28.14 20.92 21.30
N ASN A 492 -28.57 20.98 20.04
CA ASN A 492 -29.75 20.27 19.54
C ASN A 492 -29.49 19.54 18.22
N GLU A 493 -28.22 19.32 17.88
CA GLU A 493 -27.77 18.82 16.60
C GLU A 493 -26.55 17.88 16.85
N PRO A 494 -26.55 16.64 16.30
CA PRO A 494 -25.51 15.66 16.56
C PRO A 494 -24.09 16.13 16.26
N HIS A 495 -23.82 16.78 15.12
CA HIS A 495 -22.46 17.21 14.76
C HIS A 495 -21.91 18.22 15.77
N ALA A 496 -22.74 19.13 16.28
CA ALA A 496 -22.34 20.08 17.32
C ALA A 496 -22.03 19.39 18.65
N ILE A 497 -22.80 18.36 19.03
CA ILE A 497 -22.52 17.55 20.22
C ILE A 497 -21.23 16.74 20.02
N GLY A 498 -21.06 16.17 18.83
CA GLY A 498 -19.86 15.42 18.45
C GLY A 498 -18.59 16.25 18.49
N GLU A 499 -18.66 17.53 18.13
CA GLU A 499 -17.52 18.45 18.27
C GLU A 499 -17.05 18.57 19.72
N VAL A 500 -17.98 18.60 20.69
CA VAL A 500 -17.60 18.61 22.11
C VAL A 500 -16.92 17.29 22.48
N TRP A 501 -17.52 16.15 22.07
CA TRP A 501 -17.01 14.82 22.41
C TRP A 501 -15.66 14.51 21.75
N ALA A 502 -15.47 14.84 20.48
CA ALA A 502 -14.20 14.69 19.78
C ALA A 502 -13.09 15.51 20.43
N ASN A 503 -13.37 16.75 20.89
CA ASN A 503 -12.38 17.54 21.62
C ASN A 503 -12.01 16.91 22.98
N VAL A 504 -12.97 16.28 23.67
CA VAL A 504 -12.69 15.47 24.87
C VAL A 504 -11.71 14.34 24.51
N LEU A 505 -12.02 13.58 23.46
CA LEU A 505 -11.18 12.46 23.02
C LEU A 505 -9.80 12.89 22.54
N HIS A 506 -9.67 14.03 21.85
CA HIS A 506 -8.39 14.63 21.48
C HIS A 506 -7.51 14.92 22.71
N ASN A 507 -8.11 15.44 23.79
CA ASN A 507 -7.38 15.71 25.03
C ASN A 507 -7.05 14.42 25.82
N VAL A 508 -7.89 13.39 25.72
CA VAL A 508 -7.58 12.04 26.23
C VAL A 508 -6.40 11.44 25.47
N TYR A 509 -6.43 11.49 24.14
CA TYR A 509 -5.34 11.05 23.27
C TYR A 509 -4.03 11.74 23.63
N ALA A 510 -4.02 13.09 23.68
CA ALA A 510 -2.84 13.87 24.02
C ALA A 510 -2.28 13.50 25.39
N SER A 511 -3.16 13.38 26.41
CA SER A 511 -2.73 13.01 27.77
C SER A 511 -2.10 11.62 27.83
N LEU A 512 -2.63 10.66 27.05
CA LEU A 512 -2.05 9.31 26.97
C LEU A 512 -0.71 9.33 26.25
N VAL A 513 -0.58 10.07 25.14
CA VAL A 513 0.67 10.19 24.38
C VAL A 513 1.75 10.91 25.20
N ASP A 514 1.40 11.97 25.94
CA ASP A 514 2.31 12.67 26.83
C ASP A 514 2.87 11.74 27.93
N GLU A 515 2.02 10.87 28.49
CA GLU A 515 2.41 9.96 29.58
C GLU A 515 3.14 8.71 29.07
N LYS A 516 2.71 8.14 27.94
CA LYS A 516 3.14 6.81 27.46
C LYS A 516 3.99 6.84 26.18
N GLY A 517 4.19 8.01 25.58
CA GLY A 517 4.88 8.17 24.31
C GLY A 517 4.00 7.83 23.09
N PHE A 518 4.60 7.89 21.91
CA PHE A 518 3.93 7.65 20.62
C PHE A 518 4.58 6.50 19.86
N SER A 519 3.76 5.59 19.34
CA SER A 519 4.18 4.51 18.45
C SER A 519 3.97 4.89 17.00
N ALA A 520 5.06 4.87 16.21
CA ALA A 520 5.00 5.07 14.76
C ALA A 520 4.39 3.87 14.00
N THR A 521 4.18 2.74 14.67
CA THR A 521 3.67 1.50 14.06
C THR A 521 2.27 1.14 14.55
N ALA A 522 1.58 2.01 15.29
CA ALA A 522 0.29 1.72 15.92
C ALA A 522 -0.79 1.20 14.94
N MET A 523 -0.77 1.62 13.67
CA MET A 523 -1.70 1.13 12.66
C MET A 523 -1.44 -0.29 12.17
N THR A 524 -0.23 -0.80 12.35
CA THR A 524 0.20 -2.12 11.87
C THR A 524 0.60 -3.07 13.00
N ASP A 525 0.80 -2.56 14.21
CA ASP A 525 1.15 -3.30 15.41
C ASP A 525 0.39 -2.74 16.61
N PRO A 526 -0.71 -3.41 17.04
CA PRO A 526 -1.51 -2.98 18.16
C PRO A 526 -0.95 -3.45 19.51
N THR A 527 0.21 -4.11 19.57
CA THR A 527 0.70 -4.78 20.79
C THR A 527 1.47 -3.85 21.75
N GLY A 528 1.77 -2.64 21.28
CA GLY A 528 2.45 -1.61 22.05
C GLY A 528 1.69 -1.11 23.27
N THR A 529 2.41 -0.39 24.15
CA THR A 529 1.84 0.26 25.34
C THR A 529 1.93 1.78 25.27
N GLU A 530 2.31 2.32 24.11
CA GLU A 530 2.37 3.75 23.81
C GLU A 530 0.96 4.36 23.79
N GLY A 531 0.88 5.67 24.04
CA GLY A 531 -0.38 6.36 24.32
C GLY A 531 -1.38 6.30 23.17
N ASN A 532 -0.91 6.39 21.93
CA ASN A 532 -1.77 6.26 20.76
C ASN A 532 -2.27 4.82 20.53
N VAL A 533 -1.49 3.80 20.93
CA VAL A 533 -1.94 2.40 20.91
C VAL A 533 -2.97 2.15 22.01
N VAL A 534 -2.70 2.63 23.22
CA VAL A 534 -3.63 2.56 24.36
C VAL A 534 -4.94 3.26 24.01
N PHE A 535 -4.90 4.49 23.47
CA PHE A 535 -6.09 5.24 23.08
C PHE A 535 -7.01 4.44 22.15
N MET A 536 -6.46 3.85 21.09
CA MET A 536 -7.27 3.12 20.11
C MET A 536 -7.87 1.83 20.70
N HIS A 537 -7.13 1.09 21.53
CA HIS A 537 -7.70 -0.04 22.29
C HIS A 537 -8.85 0.39 23.18
N LEU A 538 -8.68 1.48 23.95
CA LEU A 538 -9.72 1.98 24.85
C LEU A 538 -10.95 2.45 24.09
N LEU A 539 -10.77 3.10 22.93
CA LEU A 539 -11.87 3.53 22.07
C LEU A 539 -12.68 2.32 21.59
N VAL A 540 -12.04 1.31 20.99
CA VAL A 540 -12.73 0.13 20.44
C VAL A 540 -13.38 -0.71 21.54
N ASP A 541 -12.68 -0.95 22.65
CA ASP A 541 -13.20 -1.70 23.79
C ASP A 541 -14.39 -1.02 24.46
N ALA A 542 -14.36 0.31 24.59
CA ALA A 542 -15.45 1.08 25.19
C ALA A 542 -16.75 0.92 24.39
N LEU A 543 -16.67 0.91 23.06
CA LEU A 543 -17.83 0.70 22.18
C LEU A 543 -18.49 -0.66 22.43
N ALA A 544 -17.71 -1.69 22.74
CA ALA A 544 -18.22 -3.04 23.00
C ALA A 544 -18.98 -3.15 24.33
N ILE A 545 -18.63 -2.33 25.32
CA ILE A 545 -19.14 -2.46 26.70
C ILE A 545 -20.13 -1.36 27.11
N GLN A 546 -20.17 -0.24 26.38
CA GLN A 546 -21.13 0.82 26.64
C GLN A 546 -22.57 0.38 26.35
N PRO A 547 -23.58 0.92 27.07
CA PRO A 547 -24.98 0.54 26.83
C PRO A 547 -25.48 1.03 25.47
N CYS A 548 -26.61 0.49 25.02
CA CYS A 548 -27.32 1.00 23.85
C CYS A 548 -27.85 2.42 24.12
N ASN A 549 -27.64 3.35 23.18
CA ASN A 549 -27.89 4.78 23.30
C ASN A 549 -27.25 5.39 24.57
N PRO A 550 -25.91 5.31 24.69
CA PRO A 550 -25.19 5.79 25.86
C PRO A 550 -25.28 7.32 25.98
N THR A 551 -25.25 7.81 27.22
CA THR A 551 -24.94 9.21 27.52
C THR A 551 -23.44 9.47 27.46
N THR A 552 -23.03 10.73 27.47
CA THR A 552 -21.61 11.13 27.52
C THR A 552 -20.93 10.59 28.79
N LEU A 553 -21.66 10.52 29.91
CA LEU A 553 -21.16 9.95 31.16
C LEU A 553 -20.97 8.43 31.05
N ASP A 554 -21.91 7.72 30.40
CA ASP A 554 -21.78 6.29 30.15
C ASP A 554 -20.57 5.98 29.27
N ALA A 555 -20.36 6.74 28.19
CA ALA A 555 -19.22 6.58 27.29
C ALA A 555 -17.87 6.87 27.98
N ARG A 556 -17.80 7.93 28.80
CA ARG A 556 -16.63 8.21 29.66
C ARG A 556 -16.32 7.03 30.56
N ASP A 557 -17.32 6.53 31.29
CA ASP A 557 -17.11 5.45 32.26
C ASP A 557 -16.81 4.12 31.56
N ALA A 558 -17.33 3.89 30.35
CA ALA A 558 -16.94 2.77 29.50
C ALA A 558 -15.46 2.84 29.09
N ILE A 559 -14.92 4.00 28.72
CA ILE A 559 -13.48 4.18 28.41
C ILE A 559 -12.61 3.86 29.62
N VAL A 560 -12.99 4.35 30.81
CA VAL A 560 -12.24 4.03 32.04
C VAL A 560 -12.36 2.54 32.39
N GLN A 561 -13.52 1.93 32.20
CA GLN A 561 -13.70 0.50 32.43
C GLN A 561 -12.93 -0.37 31.43
N ALA A 562 -12.80 0.07 30.17
CA ALA A 562 -11.95 -0.59 29.18
C ALA A 562 -10.48 -0.63 29.65
N ASP A 563 -10.00 0.46 30.27
CA ASP A 563 -8.66 0.50 30.85
C ASP A 563 -8.47 -0.48 32.00
N VAL A 564 -9.47 -0.60 32.88
CA VAL A 564 -9.50 -1.62 33.93
C VAL A 564 -9.45 -3.03 33.34
N ASN A 565 -10.22 -3.30 32.28
CA ASN A 565 -10.32 -4.62 31.67
C ASN A 565 -9.03 -5.04 30.95
N ARG A 566 -8.41 -4.13 30.19
CA ARG A 566 -7.26 -4.44 29.32
C ARG A 566 -5.92 -4.19 30.00
N PHE A 567 -5.80 -3.06 30.70
CA PHE A 567 -4.54 -2.57 31.26
C PHE A 567 -4.53 -2.57 32.79
N ASN A 568 -5.48 -3.26 33.43
CA ASN A 568 -5.62 -3.34 34.88
C ASN A 568 -5.75 -1.95 35.57
N GLY A 569 -6.25 -0.94 34.86
CA GLY A 569 -6.48 0.40 35.39
C GLY A 569 -5.21 1.27 35.45
N GLU A 570 -4.13 0.88 34.76
CA GLU A 570 -2.85 1.59 34.80
C GLU A 570 -2.96 3.05 34.33
N ASN A 571 -3.92 3.36 33.45
CA ASN A 571 -4.07 4.70 32.86
C ASN A 571 -5.21 5.51 33.51
N GLU A 572 -5.88 4.98 34.53
CA GLU A 572 -7.08 5.59 35.12
C GLU A 572 -6.87 7.05 35.52
N CYS A 573 -5.75 7.38 36.19
CA CYS A 573 -5.49 8.76 36.60
C CYS A 573 -5.28 9.71 35.43
N THR A 574 -4.62 9.27 34.36
CA THR A 574 -4.43 10.05 33.13
C THR A 574 -5.78 10.31 32.47
N LEU A 575 -6.62 9.27 32.33
CA LEU A 575 -7.96 9.38 31.77
C LEU A 575 -8.86 10.30 32.59
N ARG A 576 -8.94 10.11 33.91
CA ARG A 576 -9.79 10.91 34.80
C ARG A 576 -9.40 12.38 34.79
N LYS A 577 -8.10 12.70 34.74
CA LYS A 577 -7.61 14.09 34.60
C LYS A 577 -8.00 14.70 33.26
N ALA A 578 -7.84 13.95 32.16
CA ALA A 578 -8.23 14.42 30.83
C ALA A 578 -9.73 14.73 30.76
N PHE A 579 -10.59 13.81 31.24
CA PHE A 579 -12.04 14.04 31.31
C PHE A 579 -12.42 15.24 32.20
N ALA A 580 -11.85 15.32 33.41
CA ALA A 580 -12.09 16.44 34.32
C ALA A 580 -11.71 17.80 33.70
N SER A 581 -10.65 17.86 32.90
CA SER A 581 -10.24 19.09 32.21
C SER A 581 -11.32 19.66 31.27
N LYS A 582 -12.22 18.80 30.78
CA LYS A 582 -13.35 19.14 29.89
C LYS A 582 -14.71 19.09 30.57
N GLY A 583 -14.74 19.11 31.91
CA GLY A 583 -15.99 19.15 32.70
C GLY A 583 -16.62 17.78 32.96
N LEU A 584 -15.95 16.68 32.60
CA LEU A 584 -16.41 15.31 32.79
C LEU A 584 -15.81 14.64 34.04
N GLY A 585 -15.56 15.41 35.10
CA GLY A 585 -15.04 14.93 36.38
C GLY A 585 -15.98 13.98 37.13
N LEU A 586 -15.52 13.46 38.27
CA LEU A 586 -16.21 12.40 39.03
C LEU A 586 -17.66 12.74 39.41
N ASN A 587 -17.97 14.02 39.66
CA ASN A 587 -19.29 14.46 40.10
C ASN A 587 -20.10 15.14 39.00
N ALA A 588 -19.67 15.04 37.73
CA ALA A 588 -20.47 15.53 36.60
C ALA A 588 -21.85 14.84 36.60
N THR A 589 -22.91 15.62 36.38
CA THR A 589 -24.30 15.12 36.49
C THR A 589 -24.99 15.06 35.14
N PRO A 590 -26.06 14.24 34.98
CA PRO A 590 -26.83 14.14 33.73
C PRO A 590 -27.49 15.45 33.26
N ASP A 591 -27.50 16.50 34.08
CA ASP A 591 -28.01 17.84 33.72
C ASP A 591 -26.91 18.73 33.11
N PHE A 592 -25.84 18.13 32.57
CA PHE A 592 -24.72 18.81 31.92
C PHE A 592 -24.03 19.85 32.82
N GLN A 593 -23.82 19.51 34.09
CA GLN A 593 -23.03 20.34 34.99
C GLN A 593 -21.56 19.93 34.92
N ASP A 594 -20.69 20.88 34.59
CA ASP A 594 -19.25 20.65 34.58
C ASP A 594 -18.75 20.30 35.98
N ASP A 595 -17.87 19.31 36.05
CA ASP A 595 -17.12 18.96 37.24
C ASP A 595 -15.65 18.74 36.86
N ASP A 596 -14.73 19.25 37.67
CA ASP A 596 -13.28 19.11 37.48
C ASP A 596 -12.63 18.21 38.54
N THR A 597 -13.44 17.52 39.35
CA THR A 597 -12.92 16.67 40.42
C THR A 597 -12.37 15.35 39.88
N VAL A 598 -11.21 14.96 40.42
CA VAL A 598 -10.52 13.69 40.11
C VAL A 598 -10.43 12.82 41.36
N PRO A 599 -10.24 11.50 41.23
CA PRO A 599 -10.04 10.63 42.39
C PRO A 599 -8.87 11.13 43.27
N PRO A 600 -8.96 11.10 44.61
CA PRO A 600 -7.90 11.62 45.48
C PRO A 600 -6.53 10.94 45.36
N ASN A 601 -6.49 9.74 44.77
CA ASN A 601 -5.28 8.98 44.47
C ASN A 601 -4.71 9.30 43.08
N CYS A 602 -5.30 10.28 42.39
CA CYS A 602 -4.81 10.94 41.19
C CYS A 602 -4.44 12.39 41.55
#